data_AF-A0A976HHJ0-F1
#
_entry.id   AF-A0A976HHJ0-F1
#
_cell.length_a   1.000
_cell.length_b   1.000
_cell.length_c   1.000
_cell.angle_alpha   90.00
_cell.angle_beta   90.00
_cell.angle_gamma   90.00
#
_symmetry.space_group_name_H-M   'P 1'
#
loop_
_entity.id
_entity.type
_entity.pdbx_description
1 polymer ?
#
loop_
_entity_poly.entity_id
_entity_poly.type
_entity_poly.pdbx_seq_one_letter_code
_entity_poly.pdbx_strand_id
1 'polypeptide(L)'
;MRGDGSGGDAMTNGVLPSQALRGLIAQGAIAADPAVLEDQLQPASLDLRLGTVAYRVRASFLAGKGRRVQDRLDEFTMHKVNLTEGAV
;
A
#
# COMPACT_ATOMS: atom_id res chain seq x y z
N MET A 1 9.11 -37.81 17.15
CA MET A 1 8.13 -37.33 18.15
C MET A 1 8.85 -36.39 19.09
N ARG A 2 8.55 -35.11 19.26
CA ARG A 2 7.49 -34.21 18.75
C ARG A 2 8.18 -32.87 18.50
N GLY A 3 7.94 -32.29 17.32
CA GLY A 3 8.20 -30.89 17.06
C GLY A 3 6.85 -30.20 16.99
N ASP A 4 6.44 -29.59 18.08
CA ASP A 4 5.23 -28.79 18.19
C ASP A 4 5.59 -27.40 18.74
N GLY A 5 6.26 -26.61 17.89
CA GLY A 5 6.38 -25.16 18.03
C GLY A 5 5.00 -24.50 17.89
N SER A 6 4.17 -24.75 18.89
CA SER A 6 2.76 -24.42 18.98
C SER A 6 2.59 -22.94 19.34
N GLY A 7 1.73 -22.25 18.60
CA GLY A 7 0.98 -21.13 19.16
C GLY A 7 1.55 -19.75 18.90
N GLY A 8 1.77 -19.38 17.64
CA GLY A 8 1.78 -17.98 17.23
C GLY A 8 0.36 -17.41 17.28
N ASP A 9 -0.20 -17.26 18.46
CA ASP A 9 -1.54 -16.71 18.67
C ASP A 9 -1.45 -15.34 19.37
N ALA A 10 -2.13 -14.37 18.75
CA ALA A 10 -2.48 -13.05 19.27
C ALA A 10 -1.36 -11.98 19.37
N MET A 11 -0.98 -11.39 18.22
CA MET A 11 -0.48 -9.99 18.21
C MET A 11 -1.62 -9.05 18.60
N THR A 12 -1.82 -8.86 19.91
CA THR A 12 -2.95 -8.09 20.48
C THR A 12 -2.78 -6.57 20.42
N ASN A 13 -1.66 -6.06 19.92
CA ASN A 13 -1.46 -4.68 19.41
C ASN A 13 0.00 -4.56 18.96
N GLY A 14 0.26 -4.00 17.77
CA GLY A 14 1.63 -3.79 17.29
C GLY A 14 1.73 -3.61 15.77
N VAL A 15 2.96 -3.45 15.28
CA VAL A 15 3.25 -3.41 13.83
C VAL A 15 3.27 -4.84 13.29
N LEU A 16 2.70 -5.03 12.09
CA LEU A 16 2.67 -6.35 11.45
C LEU A 16 4.06 -6.72 10.91
N PRO A 17 4.60 -7.91 11.26
CA PRO A 17 5.84 -8.40 10.67
C PRO A 17 5.62 -8.91 9.24
N SER A 18 6.70 -9.05 8.47
CA SER A 18 6.68 -9.49 7.07
C SER A 18 5.91 -10.80 6.83
N GLN A 19 5.93 -11.75 7.77
CA GLN A 19 5.20 -13.02 7.68
C GLN A 19 3.68 -12.80 7.68
N ALA A 20 3.19 -11.87 8.51
CA ALA A 20 1.78 -11.49 8.53
C ALA A 20 1.38 -10.74 7.25
N LEU A 21 2.25 -9.84 6.77
CA LEU A 21 2.03 -9.14 5.49
C LEU A 21 1.93 -10.12 4.32
N ARG A 22 2.80 -11.14 4.25
CA ARG A 22 2.69 -12.23 3.25
C ARG A 22 1.34 -12.96 3.33
N GLY A 23 0.86 -13.24 4.55
CA GLY A 23 -0.45 -13.85 4.76
C GLY A 23 -1.59 -12.99 4.20
N LEU A 24 -1.56 -11.67 4.44
CA LEU A 24 -2.55 -10.74 3.91
C LEU A 24 -2.53 -10.62 2.38
N ILE A 25 -1.34 -10.69 1.78
CA ILE A 25 -1.17 -10.72 0.32
C ILE A 25 -1.78 -12.02 -0.24
N ALA A 26 -1.43 -13.18 0.35
CA ALA A 26 -1.95 -14.47 -0.09
C ALA A 26 -3.48 -14.59 0.03
N GLN A 27 -4.08 -13.91 1.01
CA GLN A 27 -5.54 -13.85 1.21
C GLN A 27 -6.22 -12.79 0.31
N GLY A 28 -5.47 -11.97 -0.43
CA GLY A 28 -6.00 -10.89 -1.25
C GLY A 28 -6.47 -9.65 -0.47
N ALA A 29 -6.21 -9.59 0.83
CA ALA A 29 -6.51 -8.40 1.65
C ALA A 29 -5.58 -7.23 1.29
N ILE A 30 -4.34 -7.53 0.89
CA ILE A 30 -3.43 -6.60 0.24
C ILE A 30 -3.25 -7.07 -1.20
N ALA A 31 -3.54 -6.19 -2.16
CA ALA A 31 -3.44 -6.50 -3.58
C ALA A 31 -2.70 -5.38 -4.30
N ALA A 32 -1.98 -5.76 -5.36
CA ALA A 32 -1.30 -4.84 -6.26
C ALA A 32 -1.34 -5.38 -7.68
N ASP A 33 -1.33 -4.48 -8.65
CA ASP A 33 -1.11 -4.78 -10.06
C ASP A 33 0.02 -3.88 -10.59
N PRO A 34 1.18 -4.41 -10.99
CA PRO A 34 1.59 -5.83 -10.94
C PRO A 34 1.58 -6.42 -9.53
N ALA A 35 1.71 -7.75 -9.39
CA ALA A 35 1.79 -8.40 -8.09
C ALA A 35 2.90 -7.80 -7.21
N VAL A 36 2.72 -7.89 -5.88
CA VAL A 36 3.74 -7.48 -4.90
C VAL A 36 4.97 -8.35 -5.05
N LEU A 37 6.14 -7.73 -5.14
CA LEU A 37 7.43 -8.42 -5.23
C LEU A 37 8.01 -8.68 -3.83
N GLU A 38 8.85 -9.73 -3.69
CA GLU A 38 9.45 -10.06 -2.39
C GLU A 38 10.40 -8.97 -1.87
N ASP A 39 11.05 -8.19 -2.75
CA ASP A 39 11.93 -7.09 -2.36
C ASP A 39 11.19 -5.87 -1.78
N GLN A 40 9.88 -5.74 -2.06
CA GLN A 40 9.02 -4.74 -1.44
C GLN A 40 8.66 -5.09 0.01
N LEU A 41 8.82 -6.34 0.43
CA LEU A 41 8.53 -6.79 1.80
C LEU A 41 9.73 -6.56 2.71
N GLN A 42 9.60 -5.57 3.57
CA GLN A 42 10.58 -5.25 4.61
C GLN A 42 10.18 -5.92 5.95
N PRO A 43 11.07 -6.01 6.95
CA PRO A 43 10.80 -6.76 8.18
C PRO A 43 9.48 -6.43 8.89
N ALA A 44 9.04 -5.16 8.82
CA ALA A 44 7.79 -4.68 9.42
C ALA A 44 7.12 -3.56 8.60
N SER A 45 7.35 -3.53 7.28
CA SER A 45 6.74 -2.56 6.36
C SER A 45 6.62 -3.13 4.95
N LEU A 46 5.87 -2.43 4.09
CA LEU A 46 5.68 -2.77 2.69
C LEU A 46 5.92 -1.53 1.84
N ASP A 47 6.87 -1.61 0.91
CA ASP A 47 7.14 -0.53 -0.04
C ASP A 47 6.05 -0.49 -1.11
N LEU A 48 5.52 0.71 -1.38
CA LEU A 48 4.51 0.94 -2.40
C LEU A 48 5.15 1.47 -3.69
N ARG A 49 4.56 1.10 -4.83
CA ARG A 49 4.98 1.60 -6.15
C ARG A 49 4.01 2.66 -6.65
N LEU A 50 4.53 3.62 -7.41
CA LEU A 50 3.70 4.59 -8.11
C LEU A 50 2.94 3.89 -9.25
N GLY A 51 1.69 4.32 -9.45
CA GLY A 51 0.95 3.99 -10.66
C GLY A 51 1.42 4.80 -11.87
N THR A 52 0.72 4.67 -12.98
CA THR A 52 1.08 5.32 -14.25
C THR A 52 0.67 6.80 -14.36
N VAL A 53 0.02 7.36 -13.34
CA VAL A 53 -0.48 8.74 -13.38
C VAL A 53 -0.11 9.49 -12.11
N ALA A 54 0.53 10.64 -12.27
CA ALA A 54 0.69 11.64 -11.23
C ALA A 54 -0.22 12.85 -11.48
N TYR A 55 -0.63 13.50 -10.40
CA TYR A 55 -1.48 14.68 -10.45
C TYR A 55 -0.72 15.87 -9.87
N ARG A 56 -0.48 16.89 -10.70
CA ARG A 56 0.04 18.17 -10.23
C ARG A 56 -1.10 18.94 -9.59
N VAL A 57 -1.01 19.15 -8.28
CA VAL A 57 -2.00 19.90 -7.50
C VAL A 57 -1.41 21.25 -7.06
N ARG A 58 -2.28 22.25 -6.89
CA ARG A 58 -1.86 23.60 -6.44
C ARG A 58 -1.28 23.60 -5.03
N ALA A 59 -1.84 22.77 -4.15
CA ALA A 59 -1.45 22.62 -2.76
C ALA A 59 -1.92 21.25 -2.24
N SER A 60 -1.35 20.82 -1.11
CA SER A 60 -1.87 19.69 -0.34
C SER A 60 -3.28 19.98 0.16
N PHE A 61 -4.12 18.96 0.23
CA PHE A 61 -5.48 19.07 0.75
C PHE A 61 -5.86 17.84 1.57
N LEU A 62 -6.86 18.00 2.42
CA LEU A 62 -7.51 16.89 3.13
C LEU A 62 -8.81 16.54 2.41
N ALA A 63 -9.03 15.24 2.13
CA ALA A 63 -10.27 14.79 1.53
C ALA A 63 -11.50 15.15 2.40
N GLY A 64 -11.33 15.08 3.72
CA GLY A 64 -12.40 15.23 4.71
C GLY A 64 -13.04 13.88 5.06
N LYS A 65 -13.67 13.81 6.23
CA LYS A 65 -14.28 12.56 6.73
C LYS A 65 -15.35 12.05 5.76
N GLY A 66 -15.27 10.77 5.40
CA GLY A 66 -16.26 10.10 4.54
C GLY A 66 -16.20 10.46 3.06
N ARG A 67 -15.23 11.27 2.61
CA ARG A 67 -15.05 11.65 1.20
C ARG A 67 -13.89 10.88 0.56
N ARG A 68 -13.97 10.62 -0.74
CA ARG A 68 -12.87 10.02 -1.49
C ARG A 68 -11.83 11.09 -1.83
N VAL A 69 -10.56 10.70 -1.87
CA VAL A 69 -9.48 11.58 -2.36
C VAL A 69 -9.73 12.00 -3.81
N GLN A 70 -10.23 11.08 -4.64
CA GLN A 70 -10.51 11.32 -6.06
C GLN A 70 -11.51 12.47 -6.28
N ASP A 71 -12.61 12.51 -5.52
CA ASP A 71 -13.64 13.56 -5.65
C ASP A 71 -13.07 14.97 -5.43
N ARG A 72 -12.08 15.08 -4.53
CA ARG A 72 -11.38 16.34 -4.25
C ARG A 72 -10.27 16.63 -5.22
N LEU A 73 -9.61 15.59 -5.72
CA LEU A 73 -8.47 15.72 -6.60
C LEU A 73 -8.85 16.48 -7.87
N ASP A 74 -10.04 16.26 -8.42
CA ASP A 74 -10.52 16.98 -9.61
C ASP A 74 -10.69 18.49 -9.39
N GLU A 75 -11.01 18.93 -8.17
CA GLU A 75 -11.14 20.36 -7.82
C GLU A 75 -9.79 21.09 -7.75
N PHE A 76 -8.71 20.35 -7.45
CA PHE A 76 -7.37 20.90 -7.20
C PHE A 76 -6.33 20.55 -8.27
N THR A 77 -6.65 19.63 -9.17
CA THR A 77 -5.75 19.20 -10.24
C THR A 77 -5.52 20.35 -11.20
N MET A 78 -4.25 20.71 -11.36
CA MET A 78 -3.84 21.55 -12.47
C MET A 78 -3.67 20.68 -13.70
N HIS A 79 -2.79 19.69 -13.63
CA HIS A 79 -2.35 18.88 -14.78
C HIS A 79 -2.20 17.40 -14.37
N LYS A 80 -2.51 16.50 -15.30
CA LYS A 80 -2.19 15.06 -15.17
C LYS A 80 -0.88 14.78 -15.89
N VAL A 81 -0.01 14.01 -15.26
CA VAL A 81 1.30 13.61 -15.79
C VAL A 81 1.28 12.10 -15.98
N ASN A 82 1.55 11.65 -17.21
CA ASN A 82 1.73 10.24 -17.49
C ASN A 82 3.15 9.80 -17.05
N LEU A 83 3.22 8.73 -16.27
CA LEU A 83 4.45 8.14 -15.74
C LEU A 83 4.81 6.81 -16.41
N THR A 84 4.13 6.40 -17.49
CA THR A 84 4.38 5.10 -18.15
C THR A 84 5.82 4.93 -18.63
N GLU A 85 6.50 6.01 -19.00
CA GLU A 85 7.89 5.99 -19.47
C GLU A 85 8.90 6.21 -18.33
N GLY A 86 8.42 6.23 -17.08
CA GLY A 86 9.22 6.54 -15.91
C GLY A 86 9.01 7.98 -15.44
N ALA A 87 9.27 8.16 -14.15
CA ALA A 87 9.35 9.46 -13.52
C ALA A 87 10.84 9.68 -13.21
N VAL A 88 11.57 10.22 -14.20
CA VAL A 88 13.04 10.38 -14.32
C VAL A 88 13.81 9.22 -14.94
#